data_AF-A0A7J5Q3B2-F1
#
_entry.id   AF-A0A7J5Q3B2-F1
#
_cell.length_a   1.000
_cell.length_b   1.000
_cell.length_c   1.000
_cell.angle_alpha   90.00
_cell.angle_beta   90.00
_cell.angle_gamma   90.00
#
_symmetry.space_group_name_H-M   'P 1'
#
loop_
_entity.id
_entity.type
_entity.pdbx_description
1 polymer ?
#
loop_
_entity_poly.entity_id
_entity_poly.type
_entity_poly.pdbx_seq_one_letter_code
_entity_poly.pdbx_strand_id
1 'polypeptide(L)'
;REMRIGDNRLCLHTLSDAEDLPGKVATDTRYEKLSTDRSDCRLSFASPVGLLLSCNHIYNQYVLIDNSEEALQKFEKSARNMQSLSRYSRSNSINREWIDQYLNEAHSYGLTSVRAHFNVMAWSDDAEELKHIRNDVGSQLASMECVPRHNTIDCPTLYWAAIPGNAADFPAEESFHTFIEQAVCLFTEETNYRSSLSPFGIKMVDRLTGKPLHLDISDLPMKRGITTNRNKFVLGPSGSGKSFFMNHLVRQYYEQGTHVVLVDTGNSYQGLCGMIRRKTGGADGVYFTYTEEKPISFNPFYTDDYVFDVEKKDSIKTLLLTLWKSEDDKVTKTESGELGSAVSAYIERIKADRSIVPSFNTFYEYMRDDYRKELAERDIKVEKSDFNIDNMLTTMRQYYRGGRYDFLLNSTENIDLLNKRFIVFEIDSIKENRELFPVVTIIIMEAFINKMRRLKGVRKQLIVEEAWKALSSANMAEYLRYMYKTVRKYYGEAIVVTQEVDDIISSPVVKESIINNSDCKILLDQRKYMNKFDQIQALLGLTEKEKGQILSINMANNPSRLYKEVWIGLGGTQSAVYATEVSAEEYLAYTTEETEKVEVYRLAEKLGGDIEAAIRQLAEKRRNKETTNN
;
A
#
# COMPACT_ATOMS: atom_id res chain seq x y z
N ARG A 1 48.01 -17.15 -4.49
CA ARG A 1 47.59 -16.46 -3.24
C ARG A 1 46.14 -16.08 -3.45
N GLU A 2 45.25 -16.38 -2.51
CA GLU A 2 43.83 -16.01 -2.59
C GLU A 2 43.69 -14.48 -2.41
N MET A 3 42.93 -13.81 -3.27
CA MET A 3 42.71 -12.38 -3.17
C MET A 3 41.78 -12.05 -2.00
N ARG A 4 42.10 -11.00 -1.24
CA ARG A 4 41.32 -10.54 -0.09
C ARG A 4 41.20 -9.03 -0.05
N ILE A 5 40.09 -8.54 0.49
CA ILE A 5 39.86 -7.14 0.83
C ILE A 5 39.39 -7.08 2.27
N GLY A 6 40.27 -6.62 3.17
CA GLY A 6 40.06 -6.80 4.61
C GLY A 6 39.97 -8.29 4.93
N ASP A 7 38.92 -8.68 5.67
CA ASP A 7 38.67 -10.08 6.04
C ASP A 7 37.96 -10.89 4.95
N ASN A 8 37.40 -10.21 3.94
CA ASN A 8 36.65 -10.86 2.87
C ASN A 8 37.57 -11.54 1.87
N ARG A 9 37.29 -12.82 1.61
CA ARG A 9 37.90 -13.61 0.53
C ARG A 9 37.05 -13.48 -0.73
N LEU A 10 37.69 -13.27 -1.86
CA LEU A 10 37.01 -13.06 -3.13
C LEU A 10 36.96 -14.34 -3.96
N CYS A 11 35.84 -14.52 -4.66
CA CYS A 11 35.67 -15.49 -5.72
C CYS A 11 35.20 -14.75 -6.98
N LEU A 12 35.87 -15.00 -8.11
CA LEU A 12 35.60 -14.32 -9.36
C LEU A 12 35.27 -15.34 -10.46
N HIS A 13 34.11 -15.15 -11.11
CA HIS A 13 33.76 -15.85 -12.33
C HIS A 13 33.69 -14.86 -13.48
N THR A 14 34.32 -15.19 -14.61
CA THR A 14 34.38 -14.32 -15.79
C THR A 14 33.67 -14.94 -16.98
N LEU A 15 33.11 -14.08 -17.83
CA LEU A 15 32.66 -14.38 -19.19
C LEU A 15 33.53 -13.52 -20.11
N SER A 16 34.64 -14.12 -20.54
CA SER A 16 35.72 -13.44 -21.27
C SER A 16 35.93 -14.02 -22.66
N ASP A 17 35.34 -15.18 -22.97
CA ASP A 17 35.41 -15.85 -24.26
C ASP A 17 34.00 -15.99 -24.86
N ALA A 18 33.90 -15.92 -26.19
CA ALA A 18 32.66 -16.14 -26.89
C ALA A 18 32.18 -17.60 -26.78
N GLU A 19 33.09 -18.56 -26.58
CA GLU A 19 32.74 -19.96 -26.34
C GLU A 19 32.07 -20.19 -24.97
N ASP A 20 32.26 -19.27 -24.02
CA ASP A 20 31.63 -19.33 -22.69
C ASP A 20 30.19 -18.81 -22.69
N LEU A 21 29.71 -18.27 -23.81
CA LEU A 21 28.40 -17.66 -23.96
C LEU A 21 27.36 -18.62 -24.57
N PRO A 22 26.06 -18.38 -24.31
CA PRO A 22 24.99 -19.13 -24.93
C PRO A 22 24.91 -18.86 -26.44
N GLY A 23 24.35 -19.80 -27.19
CA GLY A 23 24.14 -19.64 -28.63
C GLY A 23 23.13 -18.54 -29.00
N LYS A 24 22.32 -18.07 -28.03
CA LYS A 24 21.40 -16.94 -28.17
C LYS A 24 21.35 -16.15 -26.87
N VAL A 25 21.25 -14.83 -26.99
CA VAL A 25 20.94 -13.91 -25.90
C VAL A 25 19.63 -13.19 -26.19
N ALA A 26 18.96 -12.72 -25.14
CA ALA A 26 17.71 -11.97 -25.23
C ALA A 26 17.74 -10.76 -24.29
N THR A 27 16.85 -9.79 -24.52
CA THR A 27 16.69 -8.63 -23.63
C THR A 27 16.17 -9.05 -22.25
N ASP A 28 15.28 -10.03 -22.23
CA ASP A 28 14.61 -10.51 -21.03
C ASP A 28 14.31 -12.01 -21.09
N THR A 29 14.03 -12.58 -19.93
CA THR A 29 13.59 -13.95 -19.74
C THR A 29 12.34 -13.98 -18.87
N ARG A 30 11.50 -15.00 -19.09
CA ARG A 30 10.30 -15.22 -18.28
C ARG A 30 10.70 -15.87 -16.96
N TYR A 31 10.41 -15.20 -15.85
CA TYR A 31 10.61 -15.74 -14.52
C TYR A 31 9.39 -16.58 -14.09
N GLU A 32 9.48 -17.88 -14.32
CA GLU A 32 8.37 -18.83 -14.16
C GLU A 32 7.73 -18.79 -12.76
N LYS A 33 8.54 -18.67 -11.70
CA LYS A 33 8.04 -18.68 -10.31
C LYS A 33 7.02 -17.58 -9.99
N LEU A 34 7.07 -16.46 -10.74
CA LEU A 34 6.19 -15.30 -10.55
C LEU A 34 5.30 -15.02 -11.77
N SER A 35 5.32 -15.92 -12.76
CA SER A 35 4.50 -15.81 -13.97
C SER A 35 3.27 -16.70 -13.87
N THR A 36 2.21 -16.34 -14.59
CA THR A 36 0.99 -17.13 -14.74
C THR A 36 0.68 -17.31 -16.23
N ASP A 37 -0.32 -18.13 -16.56
CA ASP A 37 -0.83 -18.25 -17.93
C ASP A 37 -1.41 -16.94 -18.48
N ARG A 38 -1.70 -15.97 -17.60
CA ARG A 38 -2.30 -14.67 -17.95
C ARG A 38 -1.36 -13.49 -17.75
N SER A 39 -0.14 -13.72 -17.28
CA SER A 39 0.83 -12.66 -17.02
C SER A 39 2.26 -13.15 -16.97
N ASP A 40 3.16 -12.45 -17.62
CA ASP A 40 4.58 -12.72 -17.55
C ASP A 40 5.28 -11.77 -16.57
N CYS A 41 6.02 -12.33 -15.62
CA CYS A 41 7.05 -11.60 -14.91
C CYS A 41 8.35 -11.73 -15.71
N ARG A 42 8.74 -10.68 -16.42
CA ARG A 42 9.99 -10.63 -17.19
C ARG A 42 11.10 -10.03 -16.32
N LEU A 43 12.27 -10.66 -16.36
CA LEU A 43 13.51 -10.17 -15.77
C LEU A 43 14.59 -10.11 -16.85
N SER A 44 15.62 -9.31 -16.68
CA SER A 44 16.74 -9.24 -17.60
C SER A 44 17.39 -10.62 -17.76
N PHE A 45 17.98 -10.87 -18.92
CA PHE A 45 18.65 -12.14 -19.19
C PHE A 45 19.77 -12.44 -18.18
N ALA A 46 20.45 -11.41 -17.67
CA ALA A 46 21.46 -11.52 -16.62
C ALA A 46 20.91 -11.50 -15.18
N SER A 47 19.59 -11.51 -14.97
CA SER A 47 19.00 -11.56 -13.63
C SER A 47 19.45 -12.72 -12.73
N PRO A 48 19.82 -13.93 -13.24
CA PRO A 48 20.38 -15.01 -12.41
C PRO A 48 21.63 -14.60 -11.62
N VAL A 49 22.51 -13.80 -12.23
CA VAL A 49 23.76 -13.33 -11.61
C VAL A 49 23.67 -11.93 -10.99
N GLY A 50 22.50 -11.29 -11.13
CA GLY A 50 22.16 -10.04 -10.47
C GLY A 50 21.16 -10.25 -9.34
N LEU A 51 19.91 -9.87 -9.56
CA LEU A 51 18.86 -9.85 -8.52
C LEU A 51 18.61 -11.22 -7.86
N LEU A 52 18.78 -12.32 -8.59
CA LEU A 52 18.46 -13.67 -8.09
C LEU A 52 19.62 -14.35 -7.37
N LEU A 53 20.82 -13.78 -7.41
CA LEU A 53 22.00 -14.34 -6.76
C LEU A 53 22.00 -13.95 -5.26
N SER A 54 21.74 -14.94 -4.41
CA SER A 54 21.49 -14.76 -2.97
C SER A 54 22.75 -14.71 -2.10
N CYS A 55 23.79 -14.01 -2.56
CA CYS A 55 25.04 -13.81 -1.81
C CYS A 55 25.56 -12.38 -1.96
N ASN A 56 26.58 -12.02 -1.19
CA ASN A 56 27.27 -10.75 -1.38
C ASN A 56 28.09 -10.81 -2.68
N HIS A 57 27.70 -10.00 -3.67
CA HIS A 57 28.34 -9.98 -4.97
C HIS A 57 28.23 -8.61 -5.66
N ILE A 58 29.09 -8.42 -6.67
CA ILE A 58 29.04 -7.34 -7.65
C ILE A 58 29.09 -8.00 -9.03
N TYR A 59 28.14 -7.63 -9.89
CA TYR A 59 28.15 -8.01 -11.30
C TYR A 59 28.69 -6.85 -12.15
N ASN A 60 29.94 -6.98 -12.59
CA ASN A 60 30.60 -5.96 -13.40
C ASN A 60 30.31 -6.20 -14.89
N GLN A 61 29.90 -5.14 -15.59
CA GLN A 61 29.46 -5.16 -16.98
C GLN A 61 30.31 -4.15 -17.78
N TYR A 62 31.10 -4.63 -18.73
CA TYR A 62 32.03 -3.81 -19.50
C TYR A 62 31.68 -3.85 -20.98
N VAL A 63 31.61 -2.67 -21.59
CA VAL A 63 31.52 -2.50 -23.05
C VAL A 63 32.60 -1.51 -23.45
N LEU A 64 33.58 -1.99 -24.20
CA LEU A 64 34.71 -1.24 -24.70
C LEU A 64 34.42 -0.86 -26.16
N ILE A 65 34.13 0.43 -26.35
CA ILE A 65 33.83 1.00 -27.67
C ILE A 65 35.14 1.43 -28.31
N ASP A 66 35.72 0.52 -29.09
CA ASP A 66 36.94 0.75 -29.87
C ASP A 66 36.62 1.28 -31.28
N ASN A 67 37.66 1.48 -32.11
CA ASN A 67 37.48 1.76 -33.53
C ASN A 67 36.97 0.51 -34.27
N SER A 68 35.65 0.47 -34.54
CA SER A 68 34.99 -0.65 -35.22
C SER A 68 35.58 -0.95 -36.60
N GLU A 69 35.97 0.06 -37.38
CA GLU A 69 36.56 -0.16 -38.72
C GLU A 69 37.89 -0.91 -38.63
N GLU A 70 38.75 -0.52 -37.67
CA GLU A 70 40.02 -1.21 -37.43
C GLU A 70 39.83 -2.64 -36.94
N ALA A 71 38.82 -2.88 -36.09
CA ALA A 71 38.49 -4.22 -35.61
C ALA A 71 38.05 -5.14 -36.76
N LEU A 72 37.14 -4.65 -37.63
CA LEU A 72 36.67 -5.40 -38.81
C LEU A 72 37.82 -5.69 -39.78
N GLN A 73 38.71 -4.72 -40.04
CA GLN A 73 39.90 -4.94 -40.87
C GLN A 73 40.84 -6.02 -40.31
N LYS A 74 40.98 -6.10 -38.98
CA LYS A 74 41.75 -7.18 -38.32
C LYS A 74 41.09 -8.54 -38.53
N PHE A 75 39.76 -8.62 -38.42
CA PHE A 75 39.00 -9.84 -38.69
C PHE A 75 39.12 -10.29 -40.15
N GLU A 76 38.98 -9.38 -41.12
CA GLU A 76 39.20 -9.69 -42.54
C GLU A 76 40.60 -10.25 -42.81
N LYS A 77 41.62 -9.65 -42.19
CA LYS A 77 43.00 -10.14 -42.28
C LYS A 77 43.13 -11.54 -41.67
N SER A 78 42.49 -11.78 -40.53
CA SER A 78 42.47 -13.09 -39.88
C SER A 78 41.77 -14.16 -40.74
N ALA A 79 40.61 -13.86 -41.31
CA ALA A 79 39.88 -14.75 -42.21
C ALA A 79 40.71 -15.15 -43.45
N ARG A 80 41.40 -14.17 -44.08
CA ARG A 80 42.32 -14.43 -45.20
C ARG A 80 43.49 -15.34 -44.81
N ASN A 81 44.07 -15.13 -43.63
CA ASN A 81 45.14 -16.00 -43.11
C ASN A 81 44.63 -17.42 -42.83
N MET A 82 43.43 -17.56 -42.26
CA MET A 82 42.83 -18.86 -42.02
C MET A 82 42.48 -19.59 -43.33
N GLN A 83 42.09 -18.86 -44.38
CA GLN A 83 41.83 -19.43 -45.71
C GLN A 83 43.09 -20.09 -46.29
N SER A 84 44.26 -19.46 -46.17
CA SER A 84 45.52 -20.03 -46.68
C SER A 84 45.97 -21.27 -45.89
N LEU A 85 45.57 -21.39 -44.63
CA LEU A 85 45.89 -22.49 -43.72
C LEU A 85 44.78 -23.57 -43.63
N SER A 86 43.59 -23.32 -44.19
CA SER A 86 42.40 -24.19 -44.07
C SER A 86 42.57 -25.60 -44.65
N ARG A 87 43.53 -25.81 -45.57
CA ARG A 87 43.87 -27.14 -46.13
C ARG A 87 44.43 -28.12 -45.10
N TYR A 88 44.92 -27.63 -43.95
CA TYR A 88 45.65 -28.43 -42.96
C TYR A 88 44.88 -28.65 -41.64
N SER A 89 43.74 -27.99 -41.42
CA SER A 89 42.94 -28.15 -40.18
C SER A 89 41.46 -27.78 -40.39
N ARG A 90 40.57 -28.70 -39.99
CA ARG A 90 39.11 -28.49 -39.98
C ARG A 90 38.67 -27.41 -39.00
N SER A 91 39.41 -27.19 -37.91
CA SER A 91 39.12 -26.12 -36.96
C SER A 91 39.32 -24.74 -37.59
N ASN A 92 40.38 -24.57 -38.41
CA ASN A 92 40.61 -23.30 -39.12
C ASN A 92 39.51 -22.97 -40.13
N SER A 93 38.90 -23.98 -40.77
CA SER A 93 37.77 -23.73 -41.68
C SER A 93 36.51 -23.27 -40.95
N ILE A 94 36.25 -23.80 -39.76
CA ILE A 94 35.08 -23.44 -38.93
C ILE A 94 35.26 -22.02 -38.38
N ASN A 95 36.43 -21.70 -37.81
CA ASN A 95 36.70 -20.36 -37.28
C ASN A 95 36.63 -19.29 -38.38
N ARG A 96 37.08 -19.61 -39.61
CA ARG A 96 36.92 -18.71 -40.75
C ARG A 96 35.44 -18.47 -41.06
N GLU A 97 34.62 -19.51 -41.07
CA GLU A 97 33.18 -19.39 -41.34
C GLU A 97 32.50 -18.49 -40.30
N TRP A 98 32.86 -18.60 -39.02
CA TRP A 98 32.35 -17.71 -37.97
C TRP A 98 32.80 -16.27 -38.14
N ILE A 99 34.07 -16.02 -38.50
CA ILE A 99 34.56 -14.66 -38.78
C ILE A 99 33.82 -14.07 -39.99
N ASP A 100 33.64 -14.85 -41.06
CA ASP A 100 32.91 -14.42 -42.25
C ASP A 100 31.43 -14.09 -41.90
N GLN A 101 30.79 -14.90 -41.05
CA GLN A 101 29.44 -14.60 -40.53
C GLN A 101 29.40 -13.29 -39.73
N TYR A 102 30.34 -13.09 -38.81
CA TYR A 102 30.46 -11.86 -38.02
C TYR A 102 30.64 -10.63 -38.90
N LEU A 103 31.57 -10.67 -39.86
CA LEU A 103 31.80 -9.58 -40.81
C LEU A 103 30.54 -9.28 -41.64
N ASN A 104 29.86 -10.32 -42.13
CA ASN A 104 28.63 -10.16 -42.90
C ASN A 104 27.52 -9.51 -42.09
N GLU A 105 27.33 -9.89 -40.83
CA GLU A 105 26.34 -9.25 -39.95
C GLU A 105 26.70 -7.79 -39.68
N ALA A 106 27.97 -7.51 -39.35
CA ALA A 106 28.46 -6.16 -39.11
C ALA A 106 28.16 -5.22 -40.29
N HIS A 107 28.45 -5.65 -41.51
CA HIS A 107 28.21 -4.85 -42.71
C HIS A 107 26.74 -4.79 -43.13
N SER A 108 26.02 -5.91 -43.04
CA SER A 108 24.63 -5.99 -43.53
C SER A 108 23.67 -5.16 -42.69
N TYR A 109 23.89 -5.11 -41.38
CA TYR A 109 23.02 -4.40 -40.44
C TYR A 109 23.64 -3.10 -39.91
N GLY A 110 24.90 -2.79 -40.29
CA GLY A 110 25.61 -1.60 -39.82
C GLY A 110 25.93 -1.65 -38.32
N LEU A 111 26.19 -2.84 -37.78
CA LEU A 111 26.46 -3.03 -36.35
C LEU A 111 27.85 -2.54 -35.98
N THR A 112 27.97 -1.97 -34.78
CA THR A 112 29.25 -1.52 -34.24
C THR A 112 29.93 -2.67 -33.51
N SER A 113 31.12 -3.06 -33.97
CA SER A 113 31.97 -4.05 -33.29
C SER A 113 32.51 -3.46 -31.99
N VAL A 114 32.29 -4.15 -30.88
CA VAL A 114 32.78 -3.78 -29.55
C VAL A 114 33.45 -4.97 -28.88
N ARG A 115 34.26 -4.69 -27.86
CA ARG A 115 34.70 -5.73 -26.92
C ARG A 115 33.83 -5.69 -25.66
N ALA A 116 33.45 -6.86 -25.16
CA ALA A 116 32.65 -6.98 -23.96
C ALA A 116 33.32 -7.91 -22.94
N HIS A 117 33.01 -7.68 -21.67
CA HIS A 117 33.38 -8.55 -20.56
C HIS A 117 32.34 -8.46 -19.46
N PHE A 118 32.07 -9.59 -18.85
CA PHE A 118 31.17 -9.67 -17.70
C PHE A 118 31.81 -10.52 -16.62
N ASN A 119 31.68 -10.09 -15.37
CA ASN A 119 32.15 -10.92 -14.25
C ASN A 119 31.28 -10.78 -13.02
N VAL A 120 31.21 -11.88 -12.27
CA VAL A 120 30.58 -11.95 -10.95
C VAL A 120 31.68 -12.05 -9.92
N MET A 121 31.83 -10.98 -9.14
CA MET A 121 32.74 -10.92 -8.01
C MET A 121 31.94 -11.11 -6.72
N ALA A 122 32.07 -12.27 -6.09
CA ALA A 122 31.39 -12.60 -4.85
C ALA A 122 32.38 -12.76 -3.69
N TRP A 123 31.91 -12.59 -2.45
CA TRP A 123 32.79 -12.64 -1.28
C TRP A 123 32.11 -13.12 0.00
N SER A 124 32.93 -13.64 0.92
CA SER A 124 32.58 -13.94 2.31
C SER A 124 33.83 -13.86 3.20
N ASP A 125 33.64 -13.56 4.49
CA ASP A 125 34.65 -13.64 5.54
C ASP A 125 34.78 -15.08 6.11
N ASP A 126 33.87 -15.98 5.77
CA ASP A 126 33.93 -17.42 6.04
C ASP A 126 34.38 -18.22 4.79
N ALA A 127 35.35 -19.11 5.01
CA ALA A 127 35.90 -19.94 3.96
C ALA A 127 34.98 -21.08 3.52
N GLU A 128 34.12 -21.61 4.40
CA GLU A 128 33.16 -22.64 4.01
C GLU A 128 31.98 -22.03 3.25
N GLU A 129 31.42 -20.92 3.74
CA GLU A 129 30.42 -20.15 3.01
C GLU A 129 30.91 -19.74 1.61
N LEU A 130 32.16 -19.29 1.47
CA LEU A 130 32.72 -18.94 0.16
C LEU A 130 32.70 -20.10 -0.85
N LYS A 131 32.89 -21.35 -0.40
CA LYS A 131 32.79 -22.52 -1.29
C LYS A 131 31.36 -22.72 -1.79
N HIS A 132 30.37 -22.51 -0.93
CA HIS A 132 28.96 -22.54 -1.31
C HIS A 132 28.64 -21.43 -2.29
N ILE A 133 29.03 -20.19 -1.98
CA ILE A 133 28.88 -19.02 -2.85
C ILE A 133 29.48 -19.27 -4.23
N ARG A 134 30.69 -19.83 -4.30
CA ARG A 134 31.35 -20.15 -5.58
C ARG A 134 30.49 -21.10 -6.42
N ASN A 135 29.97 -22.16 -5.81
CA ASN A 135 29.14 -23.14 -6.52
C ASN A 135 27.81 -22.51 -6.97
N ASP A 136 27.21 -21.65 -6.14
CA ASP A 136 25.96 -20.96 -6.45
C ASP A 136 26.13 -19.98 -7.62
N VAL A 137 27.21 -19.19 -7.63
CA VAL A 137 27.55 -18.30 -8.75
C VAL A 137 27.72 -19.11 -10.04
N GLY A 138 28.46 -20.22 -9.99
CA GLY A 138 28.62 -21.11 -11.13
C GLY A 138 27.29 -21.68 -11.63
N SER A 139 26.39 -22.07 -10.71
CA SER A 139 25.06 -22.56 -11.05
C SER A 139 24.16 -21.48 -11.66
N GLN A 140 24.24 -20.22 -11.22
CA GLN A 140 23.47 -19.12 -11.81
C GLN A 140 23.97 -18.79 -13.23
N LEU A 141 25.28 -18.74 -13.45
CA LEU A 141 25.86 -18.58 -14.79
C LEU A 141 25.43 -19.73 -15.72
N ALA A 142 25.46 -20.97 -15.25
CA ALA A 142 24.99 -22.12 -16.02
C ALA A 142 23.49 -22.05 -16.35
N SER A 143 22.67 -21.42 -15.50
CA SER A 143 21.24 -21.20 -15.78
C SER A 143 20.98 -20.18 -16.89
N MET A 144 21.97 -19.33 -17.18
CA MET A 144 22.00 -18.45 -18.36
C MET A 144 22.56 -19.18 -19.60
N GLU A 145 22.80 -20.49 -19.51
CA GLU A 145 23.50 -21.29 -20.52
C GLU A 145 24.95 -20.85 -20.78
N CYS A 146 25.54 -20.07 -19.87
CA CYS A 146 26.96 -19.71 -19.92
C CYS A 146 27.83 -20.81 -19.29
N VAL A 147 29.09 -20.90 -19.72
CA VAL A 147 30.11 -21.76 -19.10
C VAL A 147 30.81 -20.97 -17.99
N PRO A 148 30.66 -21.35 -16.70
CA PRO A 148 31.26 -20.59 -15.61
C PRO A 148 32.77 -20.81 -15.55
N ARG A 149 33.55 -19.76 -15.82
CA ARG A 149 35.02 -19.79 -15.68
C ARG A 149 35.45 -19.12 -14.38
N HIS A 150 35.95 -19.91 -13.43
CA HIS A 150 36.50 -19.38 -12.19
C HIS A 150 37.92 -18.82 -12.42
N ASN A 151 38.06 -17.49 -12.43
CA ASN A 151 39.34 -16.82 -12.69
C ASN A 151 40.07 -16.53 -11.37
N THR A 152 41.24 -17.14 -11.21
CA THR A 152 42.11 -16.98 -10.03
C THR A 152 43.36 -16.14 -10.28
N ILE A 153 43.63 -15.79 -11.55
CA ILE A 153 44.85 -15.10 -11.97
C ILE A 153 44.59 -13.60 -12.04
N ASP A 154 43.54 -13.19 -12.76
CA ASP A 154 43.31 -11.78 -13.10
C ASP A 154 42.41 -11.06 -12.10
N CYS A 155 42.00 -11.75 -11.02
CA CYS A 155 41.11 -11.21 -9.99
C CYS A 155 41.59 -9.86 -9.41
N PRO A 156 42.89 -9.67 -9.08
CA PRO A 156 43.39 -8.37 -8.64
C PRO A 156 43.26 -7.28 -9.70
N THR A 157 43.63 -7.59 -10.94
CA THR A 157 43.60 -6.63 -12.05
C THR A 157 42.17 -6.20 -12.37
N LEU A 158 41.25 -7.16 -12.48
CA LEU A 158 39.83 -6.91 -12.74
C LEU A 158 39.14 -6.15 -11.61
N TYR A 159 39.53 -6.38 -10.35
CA TYR A 159 39.05 -5.58 -9.22
C TYR A 159 39.47 -4.11 -9.34
N TRP A 160 40.75 -3.84 -9.63
CA TRP A 160 41.24 -2.47 -9.78
C TRP A 160 40.66 -1.81 -11.03
N ALA A 161 40.50 -2.54 -12.13
CA ALA A 161 39.90 -2.02 -13.36
C ALA A 161 38.41 -1.64 -13.19
N ALA A 162 37.70 -2.27 -12.25
CA ALA A 162 36.31 -1.96 -11.93
C ALA A 162 36.13 -0.60 -11.22
N ILE A 163 37.20 -0.01 -10.69
CA ILE A 163 37.12 1.27 -9.98
C ILE A 163 36.94 2.41 -11.00
N PRO A 164 35.94 3.29 -10.82
CA PRO A 164 35.72 4.43 -11.72
C PRO A 164 37.00 5.25 -11.94
N GLY A 165 37.39 5.41 -13.20
CA GLY A 165 38.61 6.11 -13.61
C GLY A 165 39.82 5.21 -13.88
N ASN A 166 39.77 3.91 -13.56
CA ASN A 166 40.89 2.98 -13.74
C ASN A 166 40.71 1.98 -14.90
N ALA A 167 39.79 2.25 -15.83
CA ALA A 167 39.47 1.34 -16.93
C ALA A 167 40.65 1.05 -17.89
N ALA A 168 41.70 1.89 -17.89
CA ALA A 168 42.89 1.67 -18.71
C ALA A 168 43.72 0.45 -18.26
N ASP A 169 43.58 0.02 -17.01
CA ASP A 169 44.24 -1.19 -16.48
C ASP A 169 43.48 -2.49 -16.81
N PHE A 170 42.39 -2.40 -17.59
CA PHE A 170 41.60 -3.58 -17.95
C PHE A 170 42.42 -4.56 -18.81
N PRO A 171 42.53 -5.85 -18.42
CA PRO A 171 43.31 -6.84 -19.16
C PRO A 171 42.63 -7.16 -20.50
N ALA A 172 43.31 -6.89 -21.62
CA ALA A 172 42.72 -6.98 -22.95
C ALA A 172 42.29 -8.42 -23.32
N GLU A 173 42.99 -9.41 -22.79
CA GLU A 173 42.72 -10.84 -22.92
C GLU A 173 41.44 -11.30 -22.21
N GLU A 174 40.95 -10.53 -21.24
CA GLU A 174 39.68 -10.81 -20.54
C GLU A 174 38.51 -10.10 -21.24
N SER A 175 38.51 -10.05 -22.58
CA SER A 175 37.38 -9.51 -23.34
C SER A 175 37.21 -10.23 -24.67
N PHE A 176 35.96 -10.37 -25.11
CA PHE A 176 35.61 -10.98 -26.40
C PHE A 176 34.95 -9.95 -27.31
N HIS A 177 35.02 -10.17 -28.62
CA HIS A 177 34.36 -9.29 -29.60
C HIS A 177 32.91 -9.70 -29.79
N THR A 178 32.02 -8.70 -29.85
CA THR A 178 30.59 -8.86 -30.12
C THR A 178 30.04 -7.56 -30.72
N PHE A 179 28.72 -7.41 -30.79
CA PHE A 179 28.08 -6.13 -31.12
C PHE A 179 27.38 -5.55 -29.89
N ILE A 180 27.08 -4.25 -29.95
CA ILE A 180 26.46 -3.52 -28.84
C ILE A 180 25.17 -4.19 -28.40
N GLU A 181 24.33 -4.61 -29.35
CA GLU A 181 23.02 -5.21 -29.12
C GLU A 181 23.11 -6.49 -28.29
N GLN A 182 24.04 -7.39 -28.61
CA GLN A 182 24.24 -8.63 -27.85
C GLN A 182 24.93 -8.36 -26.51
N ALA A 183 25.84 -7.39 -26.44
CA ALA A 183 26.50 -7.03 -25.18
C ALA A 183 25.51 -6.50 -24.14
N VAL A 184 24.58 -5.62 -24.55
CA VAL A 184 23.60 -5.05 -23.61
C VAL A 184 22.57 -6.06 -23.11
N CYS A 185 22.31 -7.15 -23.84
CA CYS A 185 21.47 -8.25 -23.34
C CYS A 185 22.03 -8.90 -22.06
N LEU A 186 23.34 -8.85 -21.83
CA LEU A 186 23.98 -9.37 -20.62
C LEU A 186 23.96 -8.37 -19.45
N PHE A 187 23.22 -7.27 -19.56
CA PHE A 187 23.11 -6.29 -18.48
C PHE A 187 22.02 -6.68 -17.47
N THR A 188 22.23 -6.33 -16.21
CA THR A 188 21.19 -6.39 -15.19
C THR A 188 20.38 -5.11 -15.22
N GLU A 189 19.06 -5.22 -15.42
CA GLU A 189 18.17 -4.06 -15.53
C GLU A 189 17.38 -3.79 -14.23
N GLU A 190 17.41 -4.74 -13.30
CA GLU A 190 16.76 -4.64 -12.00
C GLU A 190 17.70 -4.19 -10.89
N THR A 191 17.11 -3.72 -9.80
CA THR A 191 17.83 -3.40 -8.57
C THR A 191 17.02 -3.87 -7.37
N ASN A 192 17.71 -4.10 -6.25
CA ASN A 192 17.08 -4.45 -4.99
C ASN A 192 16.11 -3.35 -4.53
N TYR A 193 15.10 -3.76 -3.74
CA TYR A 193 14.24 -2.82 -3.03
C TYR A 193 15.07 -1.87 -2.16
N ARG A 194 14.66 -0.61 -2.10
CA ARG A 194 15.35 0.43 -1.33
C ARG A 194 14.43 0.97 -0.26
N SER A 195 15.00 1.17 0.93
CA SER A 195 14.32 1.92 1.98
C SER A 195 14.15 3.38 1.57
N SER A 196 12.98 3.94 1.87
CA SER A 196 12.69 5.35 1.81
C SER A 196 13.59 6.13 2.75
N LEU A 197 14.02 7.33 2.32
CA LEU A 197 14.74 8.28 3.17
C LEU A 197 13.80 9.13 4.05
N SER A 198 12.49 8.94 3.91
CA SER A 198 11.50 9.70 4.68
C SER A 198 11.55 9.32 6.17
N PRO A 199 11.45 10.30 7.08
CA PRO A 199 11.29 10.01 8.51
C PRO A 199 9.95 9.33 8.82
N PHE A 200 8.97 9.45 7.91
CA PHE A 200 7.67 8.82 8.00
C PHE A 200 7.62 7.57 7.11
N GLY A 201 6.97 6.50 7.57
CA GLY A 201 6.75 5.32 6.73
C GLY A 201 6.26 4.10 7.48
N ILE A 202 6.13 3.00 6.77
CA ILE A 202 5.75 1.68 7.27
C ILE A 202 6.90 0.71 7.05
N LYS A 203 7.11 -0.18 8.02
CA LYS A 203 8.01 -1.32 7.90
C LYS A 203 7.32 -2.42 7.12
N MET A 204 7.94 -2.80 6.01
CA MET A 204 7.55 -3.89 5.14
C MET A 204 8.77 -4.78 4.91
N VAL A 205 8.64 -5.81 4.09
CA VAL A 205 9.75 -6.72 3.79
C VAL A 205 9.94 -6.87 2.28
N ASP A 206 11.19 -6.96 1.85
CA ASP A 206 11.53 -7.37 0.49
C ASP A 206 11.03 -8.78 0.24
N ARG A 207 10.17 -8.94 -0.77
CA ARG A 207 9.56 -10.23 -1.09
C ARG A 207 10.55 -11.32 -1.49
N LEU A 208 11.70 -10.94 -2.08
CA LEU A 208 12.71 -11.87 -2.57
C LEU A 208 13.67 -12.27 -1.45
N THR A 209 14.28 -11.27 -0.80
CA THR A 209 15.39 -11.52 0.14
C THR A 209 14.94 -11.66 1.59
N GLY A 210 13.74 -11.19 1.92
CA GLY A 210 13.29 -11.11 3.31
C GLY A 210 13.90 -9.96 4.12
N LYS A 211 14.67 -9.07 3.49
CA LYS A 211 15.24 -7.91 4.16
C LYS A 211 14.15 -6.93 4.59
N PRO A 212 14.14 -6.46 5.85
CA PRO A 212 13.23 -5.41 6.28
C PRO A 212 13.47 -4.10 5.49
N LEU A 213 12.37 -3.44 5.13
CA LEU A 213 12.36 -2.19 4.36
C LEU A 213 11.57 -1.13 5.11
N HIS A 214 12.06 0.10 5.07
CA HIS A 214 11.28 1.29 5.45
C HIS A 214 10.63 1.88 4.21
N LEU A 215 9.30 1.94 4.15
CA LEU A 215 8.57 2.40 2.97
C LEU A 215 7.72 3.63 3.30
N ASP A 216 7.82 4.69 2.49
CA ASP A 216 6.89 5.82 2.58
C ASP A 216 5.96 5.82 1.38
N ILE A 217 4.68 5.60 1.64
CA ILE A 217 3.60 5.59 0.64
C ILE A 217 2.77 6.87 0.68
N SER A 218 3.28 7.94 1.28
CA SER A 218 2.52 9.19 1.48
C SER A 218 3.36 10.45 1.30
N ASP A 219 4.40 10.70 2.10
CA ASP A 219 5.05 12.01 2.12
C ASP A 219 6.12 12.17 1.06
N LEU A 220 7.06 11.24 0.97
CA LEU A 220 8.12 11.26 -0.03
C LEU A 220 7.57 11.18 -1.45
N PRO A 221 6.58 10.32 -1.77
CA PRO A 221 5.93 10.34 -3.08
C PRO A 221 5.31 11.70 -3.43
N MET A 222 4.64 12.36 -2.46
CA MET A 222 4.10 13.71 -2.67
C MET A 222 5.20 14.76 -2.87
N LYS A 223 6.26 14.74 -2.06
CA LYS A 223 7.39 15.68 -2.20
C LYS A 223 8.10 15.54 -3.55
N ARG A 224 8.14 14.32 -4.11
CA ARG A 224 8.72 14.03 -5.42
C ARG A 224 7.76 14.27 -6.59
N GLY A 225 6.51 14.67 -6.33
CA GLY A 225 5.50 14.87 -7.38
C GLY A 225 4.97 13.59 -8.02
N ILE A 226 5.21 12.42 -7.40
CA ILE A 226 4.68 11.13 -7.88
C ILE A 226 3.19 11.02 -7.58
N THR A 227 2.77 11.51 -6.41
CA THR A 227 1.37 11.56 -5.99
C THR A 227 0.96 13.00 -5.67
N THR A 228 -0.29 13.35 -5.94
CA THR A 228 -0.91 14.65 -5.67
C THR A 228 -1.75 14.67 -4.39
N ASN A 229 -2.08 13.50 -3.86
CA ASN A 229 -2.79 13.31 -2.60
C ASN A 229 -2.28 12.06 -1.87
N ARG A 230 -2.72 11.86 -0.62
CA ARG A 230 -2.34 10.73 0.24
C ARG A 230 -3.45 9.70 0.40
N ASN A 231 -4.57 9.91 -0.29
CA ASN A 231 -5.72 9.03 -0.17
C ASN A 231 -5.37 7.66 -0.73
N LYS A 232 -5.98 6.63 -0.14
CA LYS A 232 -5.69 5.25 -0.48
C LYS A 232 -6.96 4.50 -0.82
N PHE A 233 -6.82 3.56 -1.74
CA PHE A 233 -7.85 2.59 -2.05
C PHE A 233 -7.26 1.19 -1.88
N VAL A 234 -7.90 0.38 -1.04
CA VAL A 234 -7.44 -0.96 -0.68
C VAL A 234 -8.46 -1.99 -1.15
N LEU A 235 -8.02 -2.91 -2.00
CA LEU A 235 -8.85 -4.00 -2.53
C LEU A 235 -8.23 -5.35 -2.18
N GLY A 236 -9.03 -6.21 -1.55
CA GLY A 236 -8.61 -7.57 -1.22
C GLY A 236 -9.81 -8.49 -0.99
N PRO A 237 -9.96 -9.58 -1.75
CA PRO A 237 -11.02 -10.57 -1.53
C PRO A 237 -11.02 -11.09 -0.08
N SER A 238 -12.15 -11.64 0.37
CA SER A 238 -12.23 -12.30 1.68
C SER A 238 -11.12 -13.34 1.87
N GLY A 239 -10.43 -13.32 3.02
CA GLY A 239 -9.31 -14.20 3.34
C GLY A 239 -7.95 -13.81 2.71
N SER A 240 -7.86 -12.70 1.97
CA SER A 240 -6.59 -12.22 1.39
C SER A 240 -5.62 -11.64 2.43
N GLY A 241 -6.07 -11.37 3.65
CA GLY A 241 -5.29 -10.72 4.71
C GLY A 241 -5.50 -9.21 4.82
N LYS A 242 -6.61 -8.68 4.31
CA LYS A 242 -6.91 -7.25 4.22
C LYS A 242 -6.86 -6.54 5.57
N SER A 243 -7.67 -6.98 6.54
CA SER A 243 -7.73 -6.37 7.87
C SER A 243 -6.44 -6.59 8.67
N PHE A 244 -5.70 -7.68 8.38
CA PHE A 244 -4.37 -7.93 8.97
C PHE A 244 -3.33 -6.91 8.47
N PHE A 245 -3.24 -6.70 7.17
CA PHE A 245 -2.39 -5.66 6.57
C PHE A 245 -2.77 -4.26 7.08
N MET A 246 -4.07 -3.97 7.17
CA MET A 246 -4.54 -2.68 7.65
C MET A 246 -4.20 -2.45 9.13
N ASN A 247 -4.34 -3.46 10.01
CA ASN A 247 -3.87 -3.34 11.40
C ASN A 247 -2.38 -2.97 11.45
N HIS A 248 -1.54 -3.64 10.66
CA HIS A 248 -0.11 -3.36 10.58
C HIS A 248 0.22 -1.95 10.07
N LEU A 249 -0.51 -1.47 9.06
CA LEU A 249 -0.37 -0.11 8.52
C LEU A 249 -0.80 0.94 9.55
N VAL A 250 -1.97 0.77 10.13
CA VAL A 250 -2.61 1.76 11.00
C VAL A 250 -1.88 1.88 12.34
N ARG A 251 -1.40 0.77 12.91
CA ARG A 251 -0.55 0.81 14.11
C ARG A 251 0.66 1.72 13.89
N GLN A 252 1.38 1.53 12.79
CA GLN A 252 2.59 2.31 12.50
C GLN A 252 2.28 3.78 12.28
N TYR A 253 1.18 4.10 11.59
CA TYR A 253 0.72 5.47 11.43
C TYR A 253 0.40 6.11 12.79
N TYR A 254 -0.31 5.39 13.68
CA TYR A 254 -0.62 5.85 15.03
C TYR A 254 0.64 6.08 15.88
N GLU A 255 1.60 5.16 15.84
CA GLU A 255 2.89 5.29 16.55
C GLU A 255 3.69 6.52 16.08
N GLN A 256 3.49 6.94 14.85
CA GLN A 256 4.06 8.16 14.25
C GLN A 256 3.20 9.42 14.45
N GLY A 257 2.22 9.38 15.37
CA GLY A 257 1.43 10.55 15.77
C GLY A 257 0.20 10.84 14.91
N THR A 258 -0.23 9.89 14.07
CA THR A 258 -1.46 10.04 13.27
C THR A 258 -2.70 9.90 14.13
N HIS A 259 -3.68 10.77 13.91
CA HIS A 259 -5.03 10.61 14.43
C HIS A 259 -5.85 9.74 13.47
N VAL A 260 -6.16 8.52 13.90
CA VAL A 260 -6.92 7.52 13.16
C VAL A 260 -8.37 7.52 13.63
N VAL A 261 -9.29 7.66 12.68
CA VAL A 261 -10.71 7.36 12.83
C VAL A 261 -11.04 6.24 11.86
N LEU A 262 -11.46 5.10 12.41
CA LEU A 262 -11.70 3.88 11.67
C LEU A 262 -13.16 3.46 11.82
N VAL A 263 -13.79 3.12 10.70
CA VAL A 263 -15.12 2.51 10.65
C VAL A 263 -14.93 1.04 10.27
N ASP A 264 -15.21 0.17 11.24
CA ASP A 264 -15.00 -1.28 11.14
C ASP A 264 -16.31 -2.02 10.92
N THR A 265 -16.23 -3.14 10.24
CA THR A 265 -17.28 -4.15 10.16
C THR A 265 -16.64 -5.51 10.45
N GLY A 266 -16.90 -6.06 11.64
CA GLY A 266 -16.45 -7.42 12.00
C GLY A 266 -15.36 -7.50 13.08
N ASN A 267 -15.19 -6.46 13.91
CA ASN A 267 -14.33 -6.47 15.09
C ASN A 267 -12.86 -6.84 14.80
N SER A 268 -12.34 -6.38 13.67
CA SER A 268 -10.97 -6.64 13.22
C SER A 268 -9.94 -5.79 13.95
N TYR A 269 -10.34 -4.64 14.50
CA TYR A 269 -9.43 -3.70 15.18
C TYR A 269 -9.59 -3.67 16.71
N GLN A 270 -10.45 -4.53 17.27
CA GLN A 270 -10.70 -4.61 18.71
C GLN A 270 -9.43 -4.90 19.51
N GLY A 271 -8.60 -5.84 19.05
CA GLY A 271 -7.35 -6.23 19.71
C GLY A 271 -6.37 -5.05 19.79
N LEU A 272 -6.05 -4.45 18.64
CA LEU A 272 -5.17 -3.29 18.55
C LEU A 272 -5.69 -2.09 19.37
N CYS A 273 -6.98 -1.76 19.25
CA CYS A 273 -7.58 -0.65 19.99
C CYS A 273 -7.53 -0.88 21.50
N GLY A 274 -7.82 -2.10 21.96
CA GLY A 274 -7.75 -2.49 23.37
C GLY A 274 -6.33 -2.39 23.95
N MET A 275 -5.32 -2.80 23.17
CA MET A 275 -3.91 -2.65 23.56
C MET A 275 -3.51 -1.19 23.69
N ILE A 276 -3.86 -0.34 22.72
CA ILE A 276 -3.61 1.11 22.76
C ILE A 276 -4.28 1.73 23.99
N ARG A 277 -5.53 1.35 24.27
CA ARG A 277 -6.28 1.84 25.44
C ARG A 277 -5.57 1.52 26.74
N ARG A 278 -5.10 0.30 26.91
CA ARG A 278 -4.38 -0.12 28.12
C ARG A 278 -3.05 0.61 28.25
N LYS A 279 -2.23 0.61 27.20
CA LYS A 279 -0.90 1.23 27.18
C LYS A 279 -0.94 2.72 27.53
N THR A 280 -2.02 3.40 27.15
CA THR A 280 -2.19 4.85 27.37
C THR A 280 -3.08 5.18 28.58
N GLY A 281 -3.53 4.19 29.36
CA GLY A 281 -4.44 4.41 30.49
C GLY A 281 -5.79 5.02 30.08
N GLY A 282 -6.25 4.79 28.84
CA GLY A 282 -7.47 5.36 28.28
C GLY A 282 -7.30 6.76 27.67
N ALA A 283 -6.07 7.29 27.61
CA ALA A 283 -5.81 8.54 26.90
C ALA A 283 -6.08 8.41 25.40
N ASP A 284 -5.77 7.25 24.79
CA ASP A 284 -6.14 6.84 23.43
C ASP A 284 -6.87 5.49 23.43
N GLY A 285 -7.29 5.01 22.25
CA GLY A 285 -7.93 3.71 22.10
C GLY A 285 -9.40 3.73 22.53
N VAL A 286 -10.23 4.38 21.71
CA VAL A 286 -11.68 4.41 21.91
C VAL A 286 -12.32 3.44 20.93
N TYR A 287 -13.02 2.44 21.46
CA TYR A 287 -13.76 1.46 20.66
C TYR A 287 -15.25 1.66 20.92
N PHE A 288 -15.96 2.17 19.93
CA PHE A 288 -17.41 2.28 19.95
C PHE A 288 -18.01 1.03 19.34
N THR A 289 -18.87 0.36 20.10
CA THR A 289 -19.71 -0.73 19.62
C THR A 289 -21.13 -0.46 20.09
N TYR A 290 -22.11 -0.70 19.24
CA TYR A 290 -23.50 -0.55 19.63
C TYR A 290 -23.94 -1.78 20.44
N THR A 291 -24.34 -1.53 21.69
CA THR A 291 -25.07 -2.50 22.52
C THR A 291 -26.33 -1.83 23.06
N GLU A 292 -27.37 -2.60 23.37
CA GLU A 292 -28.59 -2.04 23.98
C GLU A 292 -28.30 -1.33 25.31
N GLU A 293 -27.31 -1.82 26.06
CA GLU A 293 -26.88 -1.27 27.36
C GLU A 293 -26.00 -0.02 27.20
N LYS A 294 -25.22 0.07 26.13
CA LYS A 294 -24.33 1.21 25.82
C LYS A 294 -24.51 1.61 24.36
N PRO A 295 -25.56 2.39 24.06
CA PRO A 295 -25.74 2.89 22.71
C PRO A 295 -24.67 3.93 22.38
N ILE A 296 -24.32 4.02 21.11
CA ILE A 296 -23.52 5.14 20.58
C ILE A 296 -24.40 6.38 20.71
N SER A 297 -23.94 7.37 21.48
CA SER A 297 -24.65 8.63 21.70
C SER A 297 -23.70 9.81 21.47
N PHE A 298 -24.24 10.91 20.97
CA PHE A 298 -23.49 12.12 20.65
C PHE A 298 -24.39 13.35 20.82
N ASN A 299 -23.81 14.54 20.92
CA ASN A 299 -24.57 15.78 20.95
C ASN A 299 -24.10 16.70 19.81
N PRO A 300 -24.88 16.83 18.72
CA PRO A 300 -24.48 17.62 17.56
C PRO A 300 -24.41 19.12 17.82
N PHE A 301 -25.10 19.60 18.86
CA PHE A 301 -25.11 21.01 19.26
C PHE A 301 -24.05 21.34 20.31
N TYR A 302 -23.23 20.37 20.73
CA TYR A 302 -22.16 20.60 21.69
C TYR A 302 -20.84 20.99 21.00
N THR A 303 -20.19 22.03 21.53
CA THR A 303 -18.79 22.37 21.31
C THR A 303 -18.23 23.00 22.59
N ASP A 304 -17.01 22.64 23.00
CA ASP A 304 -16.42 23.14 24.26
C ASP A 304 -16.22 24.67 24.27
N ASP A 305 -15.98 25.23 23.09
CA ASP A 305 -15.70 26.65 22.87
C ASP A 305 -16.90 27.44 22.33
N TYR A 306 -18.05 26.78 22.12
CA TYR A 306 -19.23 27.37 21.48
C TYR A 306 -18.95 28.02 20.11
N VAL A 307 -17.93 27.51 19.40
CA VAL A 307 -17.64 27.92 18.02
C VAL A 307 -18.40 27.00 17.06
N PHE A 308 -19.24 27.61 16.23
CA PHE A 308 -20.01 26.93 15.18
C PHE A 308 -19.70 27.57 13.84
N ASP A 309 -18.68 27.04 13.16
CA ASP A 309 -18.34 27.48 11.81
C ASP A 309 -19.40 27.06 10.78
N VAL A 310 -19.26 27.54 9.54
CA VAL A 310 -20.22 27.26 8.46
C VAL A 310 -20.38 25.74 8.25
N GLU A 311 -19.30 24.98 8.36
CA GLU A 311 -19.31 23.53 8.14
C GLU A 311 -19.98 22.77 9.28
N LYS A 312 -19.81 23.19 10.54
CA LYS A 312 -20.56 22.65 11.69
C LYS A 312 -22.05 22.95 11.57
N LYS A 313 -22.42 24.17 11.14
CA LYS A 313 -23.83 24.51 10.86
C LYS A 313 -24.39 23.64 9.75
N ASP A 314 -23.64 23.44 8.67
CA ASP A 314 -24.02 22.58 7.56
C ASP A 314 -24.06 21.09 7.96
N SER A 315 -23.18 20.60 8.83
CA SER A 315 -23.21 19.22 9.32
C SER A 315 -24.43 18.96 10.18
N ILE A 316 -24.77 19.88 11.10
CA ILE A 316 -26.00 19.83 11.88
C ILE A 316 -27.22 19.86 10.95
N LYS A 317 -27.24 20.78 9.98
CA LYS A 317 -28.34 20.87 9.00
C LYS A 317 -28.52 19.54 8.25
N THR A 318 -27.44 18.94 7.76
CA THR A 318 -27.55 17.67 7.03
C THR A 318 -27.91 16.49 7.93
N LEU A 319 -27.43 16.47 9.19
CA LEU A 319 -27.92 15.53 10.19
C LEU A 319 -29.44 15.62 10.32
N LEU A 320 -29.97 16.82 10.55
CA LEU A 320 -31.39 17.05 10.73
C LEU A 320 -32.21 16.71 9.46
N LEU A 321 -31.70 17.02 8.27
CA LEU A 321 -32.32 16.60 7.00
C LEU A 321 -32.38 15.08 6.89
N THR A 322 -31.31 14.38 7.24
CA THR A 322 -31.23 12.91 7.17
C THR A 322 -32.15 12.25 8.20
N LEU A 323 -32.37 12.90 9.35
CA LEU A 323 -33.31 12.43 10.38
C LEU A 323 -34.77 12.68 10.00
N TRP A 324 -35.04 13.73 9.21
CA TRP A 324 -36.39 14.11 8.81
C TRP A 324 -36.86 13.37 7.55
N LYS A 325 -35.96 13.18 6.58
CA LYS A 325 -36.31 12.71 5.23
C LYS A 325 -35.81 11.29 4.99
N SER A 326 -36.64 10.48 4.34
CA SER A 326 -36.27 9.12 3.92
C SER A 326 -35.37 9.18 2.67
N GLU A 327 -34.71 8.07 2.33
CA GLU A 327 -33.87 8.00 1.11
C GLU A 327 -34.64 8.31 -0.18
N ASP A 328 -35.95 8.03 -0.20
CA ASP A 328 -36.83 8.30 -1.34
C ASP A 328 -37.36 9.75 -1.39
N ASP A 329 -37.21 10.51 -0.30
CA ASP A 329 -37.73 11.88 -0.20
C ASP A 329 -36.71 12.89 -0.73
N LYS A 330 -37.02 13.52 -1.86
CA LYS A 330 -36.19 14.62 -2.37
C LYS A 330 -36.32 15.85 -1.46
N VAL A 331 -35.19 16.26 -0.89
CA VAL A 331 -35.09 17.54 -0.16
C VAL A 331 -35.16 18.70 -1.15
N THR A 332 -36.12 19.61 -0.97
CA THR A 332 -36.19 20.81 -1.80
C THR A 332 -35.17 21.87 -1.34
N LYS A 333 -34.81 22.80 -2.23
CA LYS A 333 -33.94 23.93 -1.88
C LYS A 333 -34.53 24.77 -0.75
N THR A 334 -35.85 24.93 -0.72
CA THR A 334 -36.56 25.69 0.31
C THR A 334 -36.48 24.97 1.66
N GLU A 335 -36.72 23.66 1.70
CA GLU A 335 -36.60 22.86 2.93
C GLU A 335 -35.19 22.93 3.53
N SER A 336 -34.17 22.78 2.67
CA SER A 336 -32.76 22.89 3.08
C SER A 336 -32.42 24.29 3.57
N GLY A 337 -32.90 25.34 2.88
CA GLY A 337 -32.67 26.73 3.26
C GLY A 337 -33.33 27.12 4.59
N GLU A 338 -34.58 26.70 4.79
CA GLU A 338 -35.32 26.98 6.03
C GLU A 338 -34.73 26.25 7.23
N LEU A 339 -34.37 24.97 7.08
CA LEU A 339 -33.72 24.25 8.15
C LEU A 339 -32.33 24.83 8.48
N GLY A 340 -31.58 25.29 7.48
CA GLY A 340 -30.32 26.00 7.69
C GLY A 340 -30.50 27.32 8.46
N SER A 341 -31.57 28.05 8.16
CA SER A 341 -31.93 29.29 8.86
C SER A 341 -32.32 29.01 10.32
N ALA A 342 -33.11 27.96 10.55
CA ALA A 342 -33.49 27.50 11.88
C ALA A 342 -32.29 27.08 12.74
N VAL A 343 -31.38 26.29 12.18
CA VAL A 343 -30.13 25.89 12.86
C VAL A 343 -29.30 27.12 13.23
N SER A 344 -29.19 28.08 12.31
CA SER A 344 -28.42 29.31 12.55
C SER A 344 -29.04 30.15 13.67
N ALA A 345 -30.36 30.35 13.64
CA ALA A 345 -31.08 31.12 14.66
C ALA A 345 -30.99 30.46 16.05
N TYR A 346 -31.15 29.14 16.12
CA TYR A 346 -30.96 28.38 17.34
C TYR A 346 -29.54 28.51 17.90
N ILE A 347 -28.53 28.42 17.04
CA ILE A 347 -27.12 28.59 17.45
C ILE A 347 -26.85 29.99 18.01
N GLU A 348 -27.39 31.04 17.40
CA GLU A 348 -27.24 32.39 17.97
C GLU A 348 -27.94 32.52 19.32
N ARG A 349 -29.09 31.87 19.52
CA ARG A 349 -29.79 31.84 20.81
C ARG A 349 -28.97 31.17 21.92
N ILE A 350 -28.42 29.97 21.69
CA ILE A 350 -27.58 29.29 22.71
C ILE A 350 -26.23 29.99 22.95
N LYS A 351 -25.79 30.84 22.02
CA LYS A 351 -24.62 31.70 22.20
C LYS A 351 -24.95 32.94 23.03
N ALA A 352 -26.13 33.51 22.85
CA ALA A 352 -26.62 34.66 23.60
C ALA A 352 -27.03 34.29 25.03
N ASP A 353 -27.68 33.14 25.21
CA ASP A 353 -28.15 32.64 26.50
C ASP A 353 -27.46 31.33 26.87
N ARG A 354 -26.46 31.44 27.75
CA ARG A 354 -25.66 30.30 28.25
C ARG A 354 -26.41 29.41 29.24
N SER A 355 -27.60 29.79 29.69
CA SER A 355 -28.43 28.92 30.54
C SER A 355 -29.04 27.76 29.76
N ILE A 356 -29.13 27.89 28.44
CA ILE A 356 -29.63 26.84 27.55
C ILE A 356 -28.52 25.80 27.34
N VAL A 357 -28.76 24.58 27.82
CA VAL A 357 -27.88 23.44 27.52
C VAL A 357 -28.08 23.06 26.04
N PRO A 358 -27.05 23.19 25.19
CA PRO A 358 -27.18 22.85 23.78
C PRO A 358 -27.41 21.35 23.64
N SER A 359 -28.51 20.94 23.02
CA SER A 359 -28.83 19.55 22.74
C SER A 359 -29.87 19.46 21.64
N PHE A 360 -30.15 18.24 21.17
CA PHE A 360 -31.28 18.02 20.27
C PHE A 360 -32.62 18.34 20.93
N ASN A 361 -32.79 18.07 22.22
CA ASN A 361 -34.02 18.38 22.96
C ASN A 361 -34.35 19.87 22.94
N THR A 362 -33.37 20.71 23.26
CA THR A 362 -33.53 22.17 23.28
C THR A 362 -33.70 22.76 21.88
N PHE A 363 -33.12 22.14 20.84
CA PHE A 363 -33.41 22.48 19.45
C PHE A 363 -34.85 22.11 19.05
N TYR A 364 -35.31 20.92 19.43
CA TYR A 364 -36.66 20.44 19.13
C TYR A 364 -37.72 21.34 19.80
N GLU A 365 -37.51 21.72 21.06
CA GLU A 365 -38.36 22.68 21.79
C GLU A 365 -38.39 24.05 21.10
N TYR A 366 -37.22 24.56 20.71
CA TYR A 366 -37.11 25.80 19.93
C TYR A 366 -37.92 25.74 18.63
N MET A 367 -37.81 24.64 17.88
CA MET A 367 -38.57 24.45 16.64
C MET A 367 -40.08 24.39 16.89
N ARG A 368 -40.52 23.74 17.97
CA ARG A 368 -41.92 23.59 18.33
C ARG A 368 -42.57 24.90 18.78
N ASP A 369 -41.88 25.66 19.63
CA ASP A 369 -42.49 26.73 20.42
C ASP A 369 -42.17 28.14 19.91
N ASP A 370 -40.97 28.34 19.37
CA ASP A 370 -40.43 29.66 19.01
C ASP A 370 -40.34 29.82 17.49
N TYR A 371 -39.55 28.97 16.81
CA TYR A 371 -39.35 29.08 15.36
C TYR A 371 -40.67 28.94 14.57
N ARG A 372 -41.61 28.14 15.07
CA ARG A 372 -42.95 28.03 14.50
C ARG A 372 -43.70 29.36 14.47
N LYS A 373 -43.56 30.19 15.51
CA LYS A 373 -44.17 31.52 15.59
C LYS A 373 -43.42 32.49 14.69
N GLU A 374 -42.10 32.47 14.73
CA GLU A 374 -41.25 33.27 13.85
C GLU A 374 -41.59 33.04 12.37
N LEU A 375 -41.76 31.80 11.95
CA LEU A 375 -42.14 31.45 10.58
C LEU A 375 -43.52 32.00 10.20
N ALA A 376 -44.47 32.02 11.13
CA ALA A 376 -45.82 32.54 10.92
C ALA A 376 -45.88 34.08 10.83
N GLU A 377 -44.93 34.77 11.47
CA GLU A 377 -44.85 36.23 11.54
C GLU A 377 -43.99 36.85 10.44
N ARG A 378 -43.34 36.04 9.57
CA ARG A 378 -42.50 36.55 8.47
C ARG A 378 -43.31 37.25 7.36
N ASP A 379 -42.73 38.33 6.83
CA ASP A 379 -43.29 39.07 5.68
C ASP A 379 -43.38 38.20 4.42
N ILE A 380 -42.39 37.35 4.18
CA ILE A 380 -42.39 36.36 3.10
C ILE A 380 -42.93 35.05 3.68
N LYS A 381 -44.17 34.71 3.31
CA LYS A 381 -44.82 33.49 3.77
C LYS A 381 -44.16 32.25 3.15
N VAL A 382 -43.74 31.33 4.01
CA VAL A 382 -43.33 29.98 3.61
C VAL A 382 -44.55 29.10 3.74
N GLU A 383 -45.03 28.57 2.61
CA GLU A 383 -46.21 27.71 2.61
C GLU A 383 -45.89 26.35 3.22
N LYS A 384 -46.92 25.66 3.74
CA LYS A 384 -46.76 24.31 4.33
C LYS A 384 -46.24 23.28 3.30
N SER A 385 -46.49 23.51 2.01
CA SER A 385 -45.94 22.71 0.91
C SER A 385 -44.44 22.89 0.72
N ASP A 386 -43.89 24.04 1.15
CA ASP A 386 -42.48 24.39 0.98
C ASP A 386 -41.64 23.97 2.19
N PHE A 387 -42.21 24.04 3.40
CA PHE A 387 -41.57 23.57 4.63
C PHE A 387 -42.61 23.11 5.66
N ASN A 388 -42.76 21.79 5.81
CA ASN A 388 -43.74 21.21 6.73
C ASN A 388 -43.14 20.94 8.12
N ILE A 389 -43.10 21.96 8.97
CA ILE A 389 -42.58 21.86 10.34
C ILE A 389 -43.33 20.82 11.20
N ASP A 390 -44.64 20.64 11.00
CA ASP A 390 -45.44 19.65 11.75
C ASP A 390 -44.99 18.23 11.42
N ASN A 391 -44.75 17.94 10.14
CA ASN A 391 -44.23 16.65 9.70
C ASN A 391 -42.83 16.41 10.25
N MET A 392 -41.96 17.43 10.17
CA MET A 392 -40.60 17.34 10.73
C MET A 392 -40.61 17.02 12.22
N LEU A 393 -41.34 17.78 13.03
CA LEU A 393 -41.45 17.53 14.46
C LEU A 393 -42.03 16.13 14.74
N THR A 394 -43.05 15.70 13.98
CA THR A 394 -43.64 14.37 14.14
C THR A 394 -42.63 13.25 13.87
N THR A 395 -41.89 13.33 12.77
CA THR A 395 -40.85 12.34 12.40
C THR A 395 -39.70 12.33 13.40
N MET A 396 -39.28 13.51 13.83
CA MET A 396 -38.12 13.66 14.71
C MET A 396 -38.43 13.43 16.19
N ARG A 397 -39.72 13.29 16.56
CA ARG A 397 -40.18 13.02 17.93
C ARG A 397 -39.51 11.80 18.56
N GLN A 398 -39.13 10.80 17.76
CA GLN A 398 -38.44 9.61 18.25
C GLN A 398 -37.05 9.89 18.86
N TYR A 399 -36.40 11.00 18.49
CA TYR A 399 -35.10 11.43 19.02
C TYR A 399 -35.23 12.49 20.13
N TYR A 400 -36.45 13.00 20.36
CA TYR A 400 -36.76 13.91 21.45
C TYR A 400 -37.04 13.14 22.75
N ARG A 401 -36.83 13.78 23.90
CA ARG A 401 -37.02 13.21 25.25
C ARG A 401 -38.26 12.30 25.34
N GLY A 402 -38.06 11.05 25.75
CA GLY A 402 -39.11 10.03 25.85
C GLY A 402 -39.45 9.31 24.54
N GLY A 403 -38.76 9.63 23.45
CA GLY A 403 -38.77 8.89 22.20
C GLY A 403 -37.84 7.67 22.23
N ARG A 404 -37.98 6.77 21.25
CA ARG A 404 -37.24 5.50 21.16
C ARG A 404 -35.71 5.68 21.12
N TYR A 405 -35.24 6.78 20.54
CA TYR A 405 -33.83 7.09 20.32
C TYR A 405 -33.40 8.40 20.99
N ASP A 406 -34.04 8.76 22.11
CA ASP A 406 -33.74 10.02 22.80
C ASP A 406 -32.28 10.12 23.28
N PHE A 407 -31.65 8.98 23.59
CA PHE A 407 -30.25 8.87 23.97
C PHE A 407 -29.28 9.30 22.86
N LEU A 408 -29.67 9.17 21.58
CA LEU A 408 -28.74 9.19 20.45
C LEU A 408 -28.11 10.56 20.20
N LEU A 409 -28.90 11.62 20.33
CA LEU A 409 -28.52 13.00 20.00
C LEU A 409 -28.47 13.94 21.22
N ASN A 410 -28.64 13.39 22.42
CA ASN A 410 -28.72 14.12 23.68
C ASN A 410 -27.68 13.64 24.71
N SER A 411 -26.53 13.12 24.24
CA SER A 411 -25.49 12.65 25.16
C SER A 411 -25.06 13.76 26.11
N THR A 412 -24.98 13.42 27.40
CA THR A 412 -24.41 14.25 28.46
C THR A 412 -22.96 13.87 28.77
N GLU A 413 -22.54 12.68 28.32
CA GLU A 413 -21.16 12.20 28.41
C GLU A 413 -20.38 12.76 27.21
N ASN A 414 -19.80 13.95 27.40
CA ASN A 414 -18.96 14.59 26.40
C ASN A 414 -17.59 13.88 26.37
N ILE A 415 -17.51 12.72 25.71
CA ILE A 415 -16.23 12.12 25.38
C ILE A 415 -15.57 13.05 24.35
N ASP A 416 -14.53 13.77 24.76
CA ASP A 416 -13.72 14.56 23.85
C ASP A 416 -13.05 13.64 22.83
N LEU A 417 -13.68 13.49 21.68
CA LEU A 417 -13.14 12.74 20.56
C LEU A 417 -12.05 13.51 19.83
N LEU A 418 -11.92 14.83 19.99
CA LEU A 418 -10.96 15.63 19.24
C LEU A 418 -9.53 15.16 19.49
N ASN A 419 -9.16 15.01 20.76
CA ASN A 419 -7.79 14.70 21.17
C ASN A 419 -7.46 13.20 21.15
N LYS A 420 -8.47 12.31 21.08
CA LYS A 420 -8.25 10.86 20.95
C LYS A 420 -7.61 10.52 19.61
N ARG A 421 -6.43 9.89 19.62
CA ARG A 421 -5.67 9.61 18.39
C ARG A 421 -6.07 8.30 17.72
N PHE A 422 -6.74 7.40 18.41
CA PHE A 422 -7.17 6.13 17.85
C PHE A 422 -8.62 5.85 18.23
N ILE A 423 -9.51 5.94 17.25
CA ILE A 423 -10.96 5.76 17.43
C ILE A 423 -11.42 4.72 16.42
N VAL A 424 -12.12 3.69 16.90
CA VAL A 424 -12.77 2.66 16.08
C VAL A 424 -14.26 2.72 16.32
N PHE A 425 -15.04 2.81 15.26
CA PHE A 425 -16.49 2.68 15.25
C PHE A 425 -16.84 1.33 14.61
N GLU A 426 -17.22 0.36 15.43
CA GLU A 426 -17.73 -0.92 14.98
C GLU A 426 -19.23 -0.80 14.74
N ILE A 427 -19.63 -1.00 13.48
CA ILE A 427 -21.00 -0.73 13.01
C ILE A 427 -21.70 -1.97 12.45
N ASP A 428 -21.12 -3.16 12.54
CA ASP A 428 -21.69 -4.37 11.94
C ASP A 428 -23.11 -4.68 12.47
N SER A 429 -23.35 -4.48 13.76
CA SER A 429 -24.67 -4.71 14.39
C SER A 429 -25.76 -3.73 13.95
N ILE A 430 -25.38 -2.55 13.45
CA ILE A 430 -26.31 -1.48 13.07
C ILE A 430 -26.34 -1.22 11.56
N LYS A 431 -25.48 -1.88 10.77
CA LYS A 431 -25.34 -1.61 9.32
C LYS A 431 -26.64 -1.78 8.53
N GLU A 432 -27.54 -2.63 8.99
CA GLU A 432 -28.86 -2.88 8.37
C GLU A 432 -29.98 -2.05 9.01
N ASN A 433 -29.71 -1.35 10.11
CA ASN A 433 -30.69 -0.52 10.80
C ASN A 433 -30.84 0.84 10.10
N ARG A 434 -31.92 0.99 9.33
CA ARG A 434 -32.22 2.19 8.54
C ARG A 434 -32.38 3.48 9.36
N GLU A 435 -32.63 3.38 10.66
CA GLU A 435 -32.83 4.54 11.54
C GLU A 435 -31.53 4.95 12.23
N LEU A 436 -30.80 3.99 12.82
CA LEU A 436 -29.56 4.26 13.56
C LEU A 436 -28.34 4.49 12.67
N PHE A 437 -28.26 3.76 11.55
CA PHE A 437 -27.07 3.76 10.70
C PHE A 437 -26.72 5.14 10.12
N PRO A 438 -27.68 5.90 9.53
CA PRO A 438 -27.38 7.22 9.00
C PRO A 438 -26.88 8.18 10.10
N VAL A 439 -27.42 8.05 11.32
CA VAL A 439 -27.04 8.90 12.45
C VAL A 439 -25.63 8.61 12.92
N VAL A 440 -25.29 7.34 13.16
CA VAL A 440 -23.94 6.94 13.58
C VAL A 440 -22.92 7.33 12.53
N THR A 441 -23.26 7.18 11.25
CA THR A 441 -22.42 7.64 10.16
C THR A 441 -22.10 9.14 10.25
N ILE A 442 -23.12 9.97 10.47
CA ILE A 442 -22.93 11.42 10.56
C ILE A 442 -22.07 11.79 11.77
N ILE A 443 -22.25 11.09 12.91
CA ILE A 443 -21.40 11.25 14.10
C ILE A 443 -19.93 10.97 13.77
N ILE A 444 -19.65 9.88 13.05
CA ILE A 444 -18.29 9.52 12.62
C ILE A 444 -17.69 10.63 11.75
N MET A 445 -18.46 11.08 10.75
CA MET A 445 -18.01 12.11 9.81
C MET A 445 -17.73 13.42 10.53
N GLU A 446 -18.60 13.83 11.45
CA GLU A 446 -18.43 15.04 12.25
C GLU A 446 -17.20 14.95 13.15
N ALA A 447 -16.98 13.82 13.83
CA ALA A 447 -15.80 13.60 14.64
C ALA A 447 -14.51 13.75 13.82
N PHE A 448 -14.49 13.27 12.57
CA PHE A 448 -13.33 13.40 11.69
C PHE A 448 -13.16 14.82 11.14
N ILE A 449 -14.24 15.50 10.71
CA ILE A 449 -14.20 16.89 10.24
C ILE A 449 -13.68 17.81 11.36
N ASN A 450 -14.16 17.60 12.59
CA ASN A 450 -13.72 18.37 13.75
C ASN A 450 -12.20 18.26 13.96
N LYS A 451 -11.64 17.04 13.88
CA LYS A 451 -10.18 16.80 13.88
C LYS A 451 -9.47 17.50 12.74
N MET A 452 -9.99 17.35 11.53
CA MET A 452 -9.42 17.94 10.31
C MET A 452 -9.26 19.47 10.46
N ARG A 453 -10.25 20.13 11.07
CA ARG A 453 -10.31 21.59 11.21
C ARG A 453 -9.47 22.11 12.37
N ARG A 454 -9.60 21.52 13.55
CA ARG A 454 -9.01 22.07 14.79
C ARG A 454 -7.56 21.64 15.00
N LEU A 455 -7.17 20.44 14.58
CA LEU A 455 -5.79 19.94 14.79
C LEU A 455 -4.86 20.39 13.66
N LYS A 456 -4.22 21.54 13.75
CA LYS A 456 -3.26 21.99 12.72
C LYS A 456 -1.92 21.24 12.84
N GLY A 457 -1.28 20.94 11.70
CA GLY A 457 0.04 20.27 11.66
C GLY A 457 0.03 18.76 12.00
N VAL A 458 -1.09 18.22 12.47
CA VAL A 458 -1.26 16.81 12.84
C VAL A 458 -1.75 16.00 11.64
N ARG A 459 -1.26 14.76 11.45
CA ARG A 459 -1.78 13.86 10.40
C ARG A 459 -3.12 13.25 10.83
N LYS A 460 -4.10 13.14 9.92
CA LYS A 460 -5.36 12.45 10.18
C LYS A 460 -5.67 11.40 9.12
N GLN A 461 -6.24 10.29 9.55
CA GLN A 461 -6.61 9.19 8.67
C GLN A 461 -8.06 8.78 8.95
N LEU A 462 -8.91 8.85 7.93
CA LEU A 462 -10.26 8.29 7.96
C LEU A 462 -10.24 6.98 7.19
N ILE A 463 -10.60 5.88 7.85
CA ILE A 463 -10.63 4.54 7.25
C ILE A 463 -12.08 4.06 7.25
N VAL A 464 -12.54 3.60 6.10
CA VAL A 464 -13.86 3.02 5.91
C VAL A 464 -13.69 1.60 5.36
N GLU A 465 -13.95 0.59 6.19
CA GLU A 465 -13.85 -0.82 5.82
C GLU A 465 -15.23 -1.45 5.59
N GLU A 466 -15.51 -1.86 4.35
CA GLU A 466 -16.76 -2.47 3.83
C GLU A 466 -18.07 -1.68 4.07
N ALA A 467 -18.04 -0.66 4.92
CA ALA A 467 -19.16 0.20 5.25
C ALA A 467 -19.50 1.19 4.13
N TRP A 468 -18.63 1.34 3.12
CA TRP A 468 -18.78 2.35 2.07
C TRP A 468 -20.10 2.24 1.31
N LYS A 469 -20.68 1.04 1.18
CA LYS A 469 -22.00 0.83 0.55
C LYS A 469 -23.09 1.55 1.30
N ALA A 470 -23.12 1.35 2.60
CA ALA A 470 -24.06 1.99 3.50
C ALA A 470 -23.77 3.50 3.62
N LEU A 471 -22.51 3.90 3.41
CA LEU A 471 -22.10 5.32 3.25
C LEU A 471 -22.37 5.92 1.87
N SER A 472 -22.96 5.19 0.93
CA SER A 472 -23.20 5.67 -0.45
C SER A 472 -24.65 6.06 -0.73
N SER A 473 -25.49 6.19 0.31
CA SER A 473 -26.80 6.87 0.17
C SER A 473 -26.60 8.27 -0.41
N ALA A 474 -27.61 8.79 -1.13
CA ALA A 474 -27.47 10.01 -1.95
C ALA A 474 -26.83 11.19 -1.20
N ASN A 475 -27.18 11.39 0.07
CA ASN A 475 -26.63 12.45 0.90
C ASN A 475 -25.20 12.16 1.40
N MET A 476 -24.85 10.90 1.68
CA MET A 476 -23.53 10.51 2.24
C MET A 476 -22.43 10.36 1.16
N ALA A 477 -22.84 10.00 -0.07
CA ALA A 477 -21.97 10.00 -1.24
C ALA A 477 -21.29 11.36 -1.47
N GLU A 478 -22.02 12.47 -1.29
CA GLU A 478 -21.46 13.82 -1.42
C GLU A 478 -20.41 14.12 -0.33
N TYR A 479 -20.60 13.59 0.89
CA TYR A 479 -19.62 13.72 1.96
C TYR A 479 -18.33 12.97 1.66
N LEU A 480 -18.40 11.71 1.25
CA LEU A 480 -17.20 10.96 0.85
C LEU A 480 -16.45 11.69 -0.27
N ARG A 481 -17.17 12.24 -1.25
CA ARG A 481 -16.59 13.07 -2.30
C ARG A 481 -15.94 14.35 -1.77
N TYR A 482 -16.59 15.05 -0.83
CA TYR A 482 -16.00 16.21 -0.16
C TYR A 482 -14.71 15.82 0.58
N MET A 483 -14.73 14.72 1.33
CA MET A 483 -13.60 14.24 2.10
C MET A 483 -12.40 13.95 1.20
N TYR A 484 -12.57 13.16 0.14
CA TYR A 484 -11.50 12.82 -0.79
C TYR A 484 -10.88 14.05 -1.48
N LYS A 485 -11.69 15.08 -1.78
CA LYS A 485 -11.20 16.34 -2.39
C LYS A 485 -10.51 17.28 -1.40
N THR A 486 -10.97 17.30 -0.15
CA THR A 486 -10.63 18.35 0.82
C THR A 486 -9.59 17.91 1.84
N VAL A 487 -9.56 16.64 2.24
CA VAL A 487 -8.71 16.14 3.34
C VAL A 487 -7.22 16.41 3.12
N ARG A 488 -6.76 16.39 1.87
CA ARG A 488 -5.38 16.71 1.49
C ARG A 488 -4.92 18.12 1.94
N LYS A 489 -5.85 19.08 2.05
CA LYS A 489 -5.56 20.46 2.50
C LYS A 489 -5.29 20.55 4.00
N TYR A 490 -5.64 19.51 4.76
CA TYR A 490 -5.60 19.49 6.22
C TYR A 490 -4.64 18.43 6.76
N TYR A 491 -3.64 18.06 5.96
CA TYR A 491 -2.68 16.99 6.27
C TYR A 491 -3.38 15.68 6.66
N GLY A 492 -4.45 15.33 5.93
CA GLY A 492 -5.11 14.05 6.14
C GLY A 492 -5.26 13.24 4.87
N GLU A 493 -5.77 12.04 5.06
CA GLU A 493 -5.97 11.02 4.04
C GLU A 493 -7.25 10.25 4.34
N ALA A 494 -8.00 9.94 3.28
CA ALA A 494 -9.13 9.03 3.33
C ALA A 494 -8.73 7.69 2.71
N ILE A 495 -9.13 6.60 3.36
CA ILE A 495 -8.85 5.24 2.94
C ILE A 495 -10.15 4.46 2.88
N VAL A 496 -10.43 3.87 1.73
CA VAL A 496 -11.55 2.95 1.55
C VAL A 496 -10.98 1.56 1.35
N VAL A 497 -11.52 0.62 2.11
CA VAL A 497 -11.09 -0.78 2.18
C VAL A 497 -12.29 -1.64 1.81
N THR A 498 -12.15 -2.51 0.81
CA THR A 498 -13.26 -3.30 0.26
C THR A 498 -12.81 -4.64 -0.28
N GLN A 499 -13.70 -5.64 -0.25
CA GLN A 499 -13.51 -6.95 -0.85
C GLN A 499 -14.28 -7.12 -2.15
N GLU A 500 -15.48 -6.54 -2.25
CA GLU A 500 -16.37 -6.84 -3.36
C GLU A 500 -16.14 -5.91 -4.55
N VAL A 501 -15.60 -6.49 -5.63
CA VAL A 501 -15.31 -5.76 -6.88
C VAL A 501 -16.59 -5.35 -7.61
N ASP A 502 -17.60 -6.21 -7.65
CA ASP A 502 -18.84 -5.97 -8.41
C ASP A 502 -19.59 -4.73 -7.91
N ASP A 503 -19.59 -4.52 -6.59
CA ASP A 503 -20.25 -3.37 -5.98
C ASP A 503 -19.53 -2.05 -6.33
N ILE A 504 -18.21 -2.09 -6.47
CA ILE A 504 -17.41 -0.92 -6.85
C ILE A 504 -17.65 -0.56 -8.31
N ILE A 505 -17.69 -1.58 -9.19
CA ILE A 505 -17.95 -1.41 -10.62
C ILE A 505 -19.32 -0.77 -10.86
N SER A 506 -20.32 -1.18 -10.08
CA SER A 506 -21.70 -0.70 -10.24
C SER A 506 -21.96 0.70 -9.68
N SER A 507 -21.04 1.29 -8.89
CA SER A 507 -21.22 2.60 -8.25
C SER A 507 -20.42 3.71 -8.95
N PRO A 508 -21.07 4.63 -9.70
CA PRO A 508 -20.40 5.77 -10.32
C PRO A 508 -19.72 6.68 -9.29
N VAL A 509 -20.34 6.85 -8.12
CA VAL A 509 -19.81 7.68 -7.03
C VAL A 509 -18.46 7.15 -6.57
N VAL A 510 -18.34 5.84 -6.34
CA VAL A 510 -17.09 5.22 -5.88
C VAL A 510 -16.00 5.38 -6.93
N LYS A 511 -16.31 5.10 -8.20
CA LYS A 511 -15.35 5.26 -9.29
C LYS A 511 -14.83 6.70 -9.39
N GLU A 512 -15.73 7.67 -9.49
CA GLU A 512 -15.37 9.08 -9.72
C GLU A 512 -14.80 9.78 -8.49
N SER A 513 -15.26 9.41 -7.30
CA SER A 513 -14.95 10.15 -6.07
C SER A 513 -13.85 9.48 -5.26
N ILE A 514 -13.77 8.16 -5.25
CA ILE A 514 -12.85 7.40 -4.40
C ILE A 514 -11.64 6.95 -5.22
N ILE A 515 -11.86 6.17 -6.29
CA ILE A 515 -10.77 5.59 -7.09
C ILE A 515 -9.96 6.69 -7.79
N ASN A 516 -10.63 7.60 -8.50
CA ASN A 516 -9.95 8.68 -9.22
C ASN A 516 -9.25 9.70 -8.32
N ASN A 517 -9.61 9.77 -7.02
CA ASN A 517 -8.96 10.66 -6.06
C ASN A 517 -8.07 9.89 -5.06
N SER A 518 -7.71 8.64 -5.38
CA SER A 518 -6.76 7.80 -4.62
C SER A 518 -5.52 7.55 -5.45
N ASP A 519 -4.46 8.31 -5.18
CA ASP A 519 -3.19 8.12 -5.91
C ASP A 519 -2.42 6.91 -5.40
N CYS A 520 -2.74 6.42 -4.20
CA CYS A 520 -2.21 5.17 -3.67
C CYS A 520 -3.26 4.05 -3.80
N LYS A 521 -2.92 3.01 -4.55
CA LYS A 521 -3.74 1.81 -4.71
C LYS A 521 -3.01 0.64 -4.07
N ILE A 522 -3.70 -0.11 -3.23
CA ILE A 522 -3.14 -1.25 -2.51
C ILE A 522 -3.99 -2.47 -2.83
N LEU A 523 -3.40 -3.45 -3.52
CA LEU A 523 -4.10 -4.66 -3.89
C LEU A 523 -3.44 -5.84 -3.18
N LEU A 524 -4.26 -6.60 -2.46
CA LEU A 524 -3.86 -7.89 -1.93
C LEU A 524 -4.08 -8.98 -2.98
N ASP A 525 -3.87 -10.23 -2.60
CA ASP A 525 -4.04 -11.40 -3.46
C ASP A 525 -5.39 -11.45 -4.20
N GLN A 526 -5.37 -11.31 -5.52
CA GLN A 526 -6.57 -11.26 -6.38
C GLN A 526 -6.91 -12.60 -7.03
N ARG A 527 -6.35 -13.74 -6.57
CA ARG A 527 -6.59 -15.06 -7.20
C ARG A 527 -8.07 -15.46 -7.27
N LYS A 528 -8.90 -14.99 -6.32
CA LYS A 528 -10.36 -15.23 -6.36
C LYS A 528 -11.07 -14.48 -7.51
N TYR A 529 -10.48 -13.40 -8.01
CA TYR A 529 -11.03 -12.56 -9.07
C TYR A 529 -10.31 -12.69 -10.41
N MET A 530 -9.53 -13.75 -10.64
CA MET A 530 -8.79 -13.97 -11.89
C MET A 530 -9.67 -13.81 -13.15
N ASN A 531 -10.89 -14.35 -13.12
CA ASN A 531 -11.82 -14.28 -14.26
C ASN A 531 -12.40 -12.88 -14.51
N LYS A 532 -12.33 -11.98 -13.51
CA LYS A 532 -12.81 -10.60 -13.61
C LYS A 532 -11.67 -9.59 -13.59
N PHE A 533 -10.42 -10.03 -13.60
CA PHE A 533 -9.26 -9.16 -13.38
C PHE A 533 -9.13 -8.08 -14.47
N ASP A 534 -9.50 -8.36 -15.71
CA ASP A 534 -9.47 -7.36 -16.78
C ASP A 534 -10.43 -6.18 -16.49
N GLN A 535 -11.55 -6.44 -15.81
CA GLN A 535 -12.46 -5.37 -15.35
C GLN A 535 -11.83 -4.56 -14.21
N ILE A 536 -11.13 -5.22 -13.29
CA ILE A 536 -10.38 -4.57 -12.21
C ILE A 536 -9.27 -3.69 -12.80
N GLN A 537 -8.52 -4.21 -13.77
CA GLN A 537 -7.46 -3.50 -14.47
C GLN A 537 -8.01 -2.25 -15.16
N ALA A 538 -9.11 -2.35 -15.89
CA ALA A 538 -9.76 -1.22 -16.55
C ALA A 538 -10.32 -0.20 -15.55
N LEU A 539 -10.96 -0.66 -14.47
CA LEU A 539 -11.54 0.19 -13.42
C LEU A 539 -10.45 1.01 -12.70
N LEU A 540 -9.33 0.37 -12.40
CA LEU A 540 -8.23 0.98 -11.66
C LEU A 540 -7.20 1.66 -12.56
N GLY A 541 -7.33 1.55 -13.89
CA GLY A 541 -6.37 2.11 -14.85
C GLY A 541 -4.97 1.52 -14.70
N LEU A 542 -4.87 0.20 -14.50
CA LEU A 542 -3.61 -0.49 -14.30
C LEU A 542 -2.96 -0.88 -15.63
N THR A 543 -1.64 -0.75 -15.70
CA THR A 543 -0.81 -1.18 -16.84
C THR A 543 -0.63 -2.70 -16.87
N GLU A 544 -0.18 -3.25 -18.00
CA GLU A 544 0.16 -4.68 -18.11
C GLU A 544 1.27 -5.10 -17.12
N LYS A 545 2.24 -4.21 -16.88
CA LYS A 545 3.28 -4.42 -15.86
C LYS A 545 2.67 -4.58 -14.46
N GLU A 546 1.75 -3.70 -14.09
CA GLU A 546 1.08 -3.72 -12.78
C GLU A 546 0.18 -4.96 -12.64
N LYS A 547 -0.53 -5.33 -13.71
CA LYS A 547 -1.25 -6.62 -13.77
C LYS A 547 -0.32 -7.79 -13.48
N GLY A 548 0.84 -7.87 -14.15
CA GLY A 548 1.82 -8.92 -13.88
C GLY A 548 2.32 -8.94 -12.44
N GLN A 549 2.59 -7.77 -11.85
CA GLN A 549 2.96 -7.68 -10.44
C GLN A 549 1.86 -8.18 -9.50
N ILE A 550 0.61 -7.76 -9.70
CA ILE A 550 -0.51 -8.14 -8.84
C ILE A 550 -0.82 -9.63 -8.95
N LEU A 551 -0.75 -10.19 -10.16
CA LEU A 551 -0.99 -11.61 -10.39
C LEU A 551 0.14 -12.50 -9.85
N SER A 552 1.34 -11.94 -9.64
CA SER A 552 2.47 -12.63 -9.00
C SER A 552 2.40 -12.74 -7.47
N ILE A 553 1.41 -12.09 -6.83
CA ILE A 553 1.27 -12.06 -5.37
C ILE A 553 1.05 -13.48 -4.83
N ASN A 554 1.83 -13.84 -3.80
CA ASN A 554 1.81 -15.11 -3.09
C ASN A 554 2.00 -16.36 -3.98
N MET A 555 2.74 -16.24 -5.09
CA MET A 555 3.03 -17.37 -5.99
C MET A 555 4.28 -18.16 -5.58
N ALA A 556 5.29 -17.49 -5.03
CA ALA A 556 6.58 -18.08 -4.70
C ALA A 556 7.02 -17.71 -3.27
N ASN A 557 6.11 -17.83 -2.30
CA ASN A 557 6.44 -17.56 -0.91
C ASN A 557 7.51 -18.54 -0.40
N ASN A 558 8.45 -18.04 0.42
CA ASN A 558 9.42 -18.90 1.08
C ASN A 558 8.72 -19.77 2.14
N PRO A 559 8.83 -21.12 2.08
CA PRO A 559 8.13 -22.02 2.99
C PRO A 559 8.58 -21.92 4.46
N SER A 560 9.77 -21.38 4.75
CA SER A 560 10.25 -21.23 6.13
C SER A 560 9.82 -19.92 6.80
N ARG A 561 9.07 -19.07 6.10
CA ARG A 561 8.66 -17.74 6.57
C ARG A 561 7.15 -17.58 6.49
N LEU A 562 6.59 -16.82 7.44
CA LEU A 562 5.16 -16.58 7.53
C LEU A 562 4.84 -15.13 7.12
N TYR A 563 4.49 -14.93 5.87
CA TYR A 563 4.15 -13.61 5.33
C TYR A 563 3.10 -13.68 4.22
N LYS A 564 2.46 -12.53 3.98
CA LYS A 564 1.57 -12.31 2.84
C LYS A 564 2.10 -11.15 2.03
N GLU A 565 2.10 -11.30 0.72
CA GLU A 565 2.50 -10.23 -0.19
C GLU A 565 1.34 -9.28 -0.48
N VAL A 566 1.69 -8.01 -0.73
CA VAL A 566 0.79 -6.91 -1.05
C VAL A 566 1.41 -6.06 -2.15
N TRP A 567 0.62 -5.71 -3.15
CA TRP A 567 1.01 -4.77 -4.19
C TRP A 567 0.62 -3.35 -3.79
N ILE A 568 1.53 -2.41 -4.04
CA ILE A 568 1.32 -0.99 -3.79
C ILE A 568 1.69 -0.22 -5.07
N GLY A 569 0.71 0.49 -5.63
CA GLY A 569 0.87 1.44 -6.72
C GLY A 569 0.71 2.88 -6.25
N LEU A 570 1.54 3.78 -6.79
CA LEU A 570 1.62 5.19 -6.46
C LEU A 570 1.60 6.03 -7.74
N GLY A 571 0.55 6.83 -7.89
CA GLY A 571 0.41 7.83 -8.96
C GLY A 571 0.42 7.24 -10.38
N GLY A 572 0.15 5.94 -10.54
CA GLY A 572 0.19 5.23 -11.82
C GLY A 572 1.58 5.15 -12.47
N THR A 573 2.65 5.51 -11.76
CA THR A 573 4.02 5.56 -12.31
C THR A 573 5.00 4.70 -11.53
N GLN A 574 4.76 4.49 -10.24
CA GLN A 574 5.60 3.64 -9.39
C GLN A 574 4.75 2.54 -8.76
N SER A 575 5.23 1.31 -8.84
CA SER A 575 4.51 0.17 -8.30
C SER A 575 5.46 -0.98 -7.97
N ALA A 576 5.20 -1.66 -6.85
CA ALA A 576 5.99 -2.81 -6.43
C ALA A 576 5.20 -3.73 -5.49
N VAL A 577 5.71 -4.96 -5.30
CA VAL A 577 5.13 -5.96 -4.40
C VAL A 577 6.01 -6.10 -3.17
N TYR A 578 5.41 -5.95 -1.99
CA TYR A 578 6.10 -6.05 -0.71
C TYR A 578 5.53 -7.20 0.10
N ALA A 579 6.28 -7.69 1.07
CA ALA A 579 5.82 -8.68 2.04
C ALA A 579 5.39 -8.01 3.36
N THR A 580 4.24 -8.43 3.88
CA THR A 580 3.76 -8.16 5.23
C THR A 580 4.14 -9.34 6.10
N GLU A 581 5.24 -9.20 6.81
CA GLU A 581 5.74 -10.15 7.80
C GLU A 581 5.81 -9.42 9.14
N VAL A 582 5.27 -10.04 10.18
CA VAL A 582 5.14 -9.43 11.50
C VAL A 582 5.62 -10.41 12.57
N SER A 583 5.92 -9.88 13.76
CA SER A 583 6.22 -10.70 14.92
C SER A 583 5.04 -11.60 15.33
N ALA A 584 5.32 -12.67 16.08
CA ALA A 584 4.27 -13.55 16.62
C ALA A 584 3.29 -12.78 17.52
N GLU A 585 3.77 -11.77 18.25
CA GLU A 585 2.97 -10.88 19.08
C GLU A 585 2.00 -10.03 18.24
N GLU A 586 2.49 -9.41 17.17
CA GLU A 586 1.65 -8.67 16.23
C GLU A 586 0.62 -9.58 15.56
N TYR A 587 1.05 -10.79 15.16
CA TYR A 587 0.15 -11.77 14.57
C TYR A 587 -1.04 -12.09 15.50
N LEU A 588 -0.77 -12.38 16.78
CA LEU A 588 -1.80 -12.68 17.77
C LEU A 588 -2.65 -11.46 18.14
N ALA A 589 -2.12 -10.25 18.01
CA ALA A 589 -2.89 -9.02 18.20
C ALA A 589 -3.87 -8.75 17.04
N TYR A 590 -3.52 -9.18 15.82
CA TYR A 590 -4.27 -8.88 14.59
C TYR A 590 -5.12 -10.04 14.09
N THR A 591 -4.88 -11.27 14.57
CA THR A 591 -5.54 -12.47 14.06
C THR A 591 -7.06 -12.31 14.15
N THR A 592 -7.74 -12.64 13.06
CA THR A 592 -9.20 -12.70 12.97
C THR A 592 -9.74 -14.12 13.11
N GLU A 593 -8.85 -15.11 13.21
CA GLU A 593 -9.22 -16.51 13.40
C GLU A 593 -9.86 -16.70 14.77
N GLU A 594 -11.09 -17.20 14.81
CA GLU A 594 -11.89 -17.25 16.03
C GLU A 594 -11.22 -18.10 17.12
N THR A 595 -10.68 -19.25 16.73
CA THR A 595 -10.03 -20.17 17.67
C THR A 595 -8.82 -19.53 18.37
N GLU A 596 -8.02 -18.76 17.63
CA GLU A 596 -6.86 -18.03 18.16
C GLU A 596 -7.29 -16.82 19.00
N LYS A 597 -8.27 -16.04 18.53
CA LYS A 597 -8.84 -14.91 19.29
C LYS A 597 -9.35 -15.37 20.65
N VAL A 598 -10.13 -16.45 20.70
CA VAL A 598 -10.67 -17.01 21.95
C VAL A 598 -9.56 -17.50 22.87
N GLU A 599 -8.49 -18.09 22.34
CA GLU A 599 -7.32 -18.48 23.16
C GLU A 599 -6.66 -17.27 23.82
N VAL A 600 -6.43 -16.18 23.07
CA VAL A 600 -5.87 -14.94 23.57
C VAL A 600 -6.75 -14.34 24.67
N TYR A 601 -8.05 -14.18 24.42
CA TYR A 601 -8.97 -13.58 25.40
C TYR A 601 -9.15 -14.44 26.65
N ARG A 602 -9.27 -15.76 26.52
CA ARG A 602 -9.37 -16.68 27.67
C ARG A 602 -8.12 -16.62 28.55
N LEU A 603 -6.94 -16.50 27.94
CA LEU A 603 -5.71 -16.34 28.71
C LEU A 603 -5.64 -14.94 29.36
N ALA A 604 -6.05 -13.90 28.64
CA ALA A 604 -6.13 -12.55 29.18
C ALA A 604 -7.03 -12.49 30.42
N GLU A 605 -8.21 -13.12 30.39
CA GLU A 605 -9.11 -13.23 31.55
C GLU A 605 -8.42 -13.86 32.77
N LYS A 606 -7.66 -14.94 32.58
CA LYS A 606 -6.88 -15.57 33.65
C LYS A 606 -5.78 -14.67 34.20
N LEU A 607 -5.29 -13.73 33.41
CA LEU A 607 -4.26 -12.75 33.77
C LEU A 607 -4.86 -11.41 34.22
N GLY A 608 -6.08 -11.40 34.77
CA GLY A 608 -6.73 -10.17 35.24
C GLY A 608 -7.16 -9.23 34.10
N GLY A 609 -7.39 -9.79 32.92
CA GLY A 609 -7.71 -9.08 31.69
C GLY A 609 -6.48 -8.61 30.90
N ASP A 610 -5.24 -8.88 31.32
CA ASP A 610 -4.05 -8.40 30.62
C ASP A 610 -3.82 -9.12 29.28
N ILE A 611 -4.30 -8.50 28.19
CA ILE A 611 -4.17 -9.02 26.83
C ILE A 611 -2.72 -9.00 26.33
N GLU A 612 -1.89 -8.05 26.78
CA GLU A 612 -0.49 -7.96 26.33
C GLU A 612 0.31 -9.10 26.94
N ALA A 613 0.10 -9.38 28.24
CA ALA A 613 0.71 -10.53 28.90
C ALA A 613 0.26 -11.86 28.27
N ALA A 614 -1.02 -11.98 27.91
CA ALA A 614 -1.55 -13.16 27.22
C ALA A 614 -0.89 -13.38 25.85
N ILE A 615 -0.81 -12.32 25.04
CA ILE A 615 -0.15 -12.36 23.73
C ILE A 615 1.33 -12.76 23.88
N ARG A 616 2.05 -12.16 24.84
CA ARG A 616 3.47 -12.48 25.07
C ARG A 616 3.69 -13.96 25.42
N GLN A 617 2.90 -14.51 26.34
CA GLN A 617 2.99 -15.93 26.72
C GLN A 617 2.67 -16.87 25.57
N LEU A 618 1.64 -16.56 24.76
CA LEU A 618 1.29 -17.38 23.60
C LEU A 618 2.33 -17.29 22.48
N ALA A 619 2.90 -16.11 22.24
CA ALA A 619 3.98 -15.93 21.27
C ALA A 619 5.24 -16.71 21.66
N GLU A 620 5.64 -16.68 22.94
CA GLU A 620 6.75 -17.51 23.46
C GLU A 620 6.49 -19.00 23.28
N LYS A 621 5.27 -19.46 23.59
CA LYS A 621 4.87 -20.87 23.38
C LYS A 621 4.94 -21.29 21.91
N ARG A 622 4.57 -20.42 20.97
CA ARG A 622 4.68 -20.67 19.53
C ARG A 622 6.14 -20.79 19.10
N ARG A 623 7.00 -19.83 19.50
CA ARG A 623 8.45 -19.87 19.20
C ARG A 623 9.12 -21.14 19.73
N ASN A 624 8.77 -21.56 20.95
CA ASN A 624 9.36 -22.77 21.53
C ASN A 624 8.97 -24.05 20.76
N LYS A 625 7.74 -24.13 20.23
CA LYS A 625 7.30 -25.27 19.40
C LYS A 625 8.01 -25.33 18.04
N GLU A 626 8.24 -24.18 17.41
CA GLU A 626 8.98 -24.10 16.15
C GLU A 626 10.44 -24.54 16.35
N THR A 627 11.04 -24.22 17.50
CA THR A 627 12.41 -24.62 17.84
C THR A 627 12.55 -26.12 18.15
N THR A 628 11.46 -26.82 18.51
CA THR A 628 11.49 -28.28 18.76
C THR A 628 11.17 -29.10 17.51
N ASN A 629 10.62 -28.48 16.47
CA ASN A 629 10.23 -29.13 15.21
C ASN A 629 11.19 -28.86 14.03
N ASN A 630 12.13 -27.93 14.19
CA ASN A 630 13.33 -27.77 13.35
C ASN A 630 14.50 -28.50 14.00
#